data_AF-A0A150R4Y2-F1
#
_entry.id   AF-A0A150R4Y2-F1
#
_cell.length_a   1.000
_cell.length_b   1.000
_cell.length_c   1.000
_cell.angle_alpha   90.00
_cell.angle_beta   90.00
_cell.angle_gamma   90.00
#
_symmetry.space_group_name_H-M   'P 1'
#
loop_
_entity.id
_entity.type
_entity.pdbx_description
1 polymer ?
#
loop_
_entity_poly.entity_id
_entity_poly.type
_entity_poly.pdbx_seq_one_letter_code
_entity_poly.pdbx_strand_id
1 'polypeptide(L)'
;MTRAASRLRARSRRCGRAALLRSSDTAEPTWKKLVDQLKNEGHRSPYLDRLRQRLPASGPSDIAGEILREMASALGRSEDKVNVALLELELQGKALDALARSQGAAPGERVARVAAFNRQREAATKALWELRVHREALGFRRNEDLAELYPIPPKRA
;
A
#
# COMPACT_ATOMS: atom_id res chain seq x y z
N MET A 1 26.14 -37.07 63.84
CA MET A 1 27.09 -36.08 63.28
C MET A 1 27.05 -36.23 61.77
N THR A 2 26.88 -35.28 60.85
CA THR A 2 26.71 -33.82 60.83
C THR A 2 26.50 -33.45 59.35
N ARG A 3 25.47 -32.66 58.98
CA ARG A 3 25.35 -31.74 57.80
C ARG A 3 25.65 -32.28 56.37
N ALA A 4 25.25 -31.72 55.24
CA ALA A 4 24.41 -30.62 54.76
C ALA A 4 24.27 -30.87 53.24
N ALA A 5 23.07 -30.85 52.67
CA ALA A 5 22.54 -29.78 51.82
C ALA A 5 23.51 -29.25 50.73
N SER A 6 23.35 -29.76 49.50
CA SER A 6 23.94 -29.19 48.28
C SER A 6 22.83 -28.58 47.41
N ARG A 7 22.70 -27.25 47.48
CA ARG A 7 21.85 -26.42 46.62
C ARG A 7 22.63 -26.01 45.36
N LEU A 8 22.10 -26.26 44.17
CA LEU A 8 22.36 -25.46 42.96
C LEU A 8 21.02 -25.30 42.22
N ARG A 9 20.27 -24.23 42.51
CA ARG A 9 20.24 -22.96 41.76
C ARG A 9 19.81 -23.10 40.30
N ALA A 10 18.50 -22.99 40.11
CA ALA A 10 17.89 -22.50 38.87
C ALA A 10 18.44 -21.10 38.52
N ARG A 11 18.82 -20.90 37.25
CA ARG A 11 19.04 -19.57 36.66
C ARG A 11 18.25 -19.43 35.37
N SER A 12 17.12 -18.74 35.53
CA SER A 12 16.47 -17.91 34.53
C SER A 12 17.48 -17.14 33.68
N ARG A 13 17.35 -17.26 32.35
CA ARG A 13 17.60 -16.16 31.41
C ARG A 13 16.53 -16.18 30.33
N ARG A 14 15.47 -15.38 30.54
CA ARG A 14 14.76 -14.73 29.44
C ARG A 14 15.78 -13.89 28.69
N CYS A 15 15.91 -14.10 27.38
CA CYS A 15 16.46 -13.10 26.49
C CYS A 15 15.49 -12.99 25.33
N GLY A 16 14.62 -11.98 25.42
CA GLY A 16 13.86 -11.54 24.27
C GLY A 16 14.80 -10.84 23.30
N ARG A 17 14.70 -11.18 22.01
CA ARG A 17 15.04 -10.23 20.94
C ARG A 17 14.30 -10.61 19.67
N ALA A 18 13.07 -10.12 19.56
CA ALA A 18 12.55 -9.73 18.27
C ALA A 18 13.36 -8.51 17.81
N ALA A 19 14.17 -8.68 16.77
CA ALA A 19 14.71 -7.63 15.92
C ALA A 19 15.03 -8.31 14.58
N LEU A 20 14.06 -8.26 13.67
CA LEU A 20 14.11 -7.36 12.51
C LEU A 20 14.88 -7.97 11.34
N LEU A 21 14.09 -8.56 10.44
CA LEU A 21 14.32 -8.58 9.01
C LEU A 21 14.78 -7.19 8.53
N ARG A 22 16.03 -7.08 8.07
CA ARG A 22 16.42 -6.29 6.87
C ARG A 22 17.95 -6.31 6.72
N SER A 23 18.40 -7.03 5.70
CA SER A 23 19.34 -6.54 4.68
C SER A 23 19.79 -7.74 3.83
N SER A 24 18.90 -8.26 2.99
CA SER A 24 19.38 -8.77 1.70
C SER A 24 19.69 -7.54 0.85
N ASP A 25 20.76 -6.84 1.25
CA ASP A 25 21.50 -5.98 0.34
C ASP A 25 21.73 -6.85 -0.90
N THR A 26 21.39 -6.30 -2.06
CA THR A 26 21.77 -6.86 -3.36
C THR A 26 23.28 -6.74 -3.45
N ALA A 27 23.99 -7.61 -2.72
CA ALA A 27 25.42 -7.75 -2.81
C ALA A 27 25.71 -7.99 -4.29
N GLU A 28 26.38 -7.03 -4.93
CA GLU A 28 26.76 -7.18 -6.32
C GLU A 28 27.41 -8.55 -6.50
N PRO A 29 26.97 -9.34 -7.48
CA PRO A 29 27.47 -10.69 -7.62
C PRO A 29 29.00 -10.68 -7.68
N THR A 30 29.65 -11.53 -6.90
CA THR A 30 31.12 -11.57 -6.77
C THR A 30 31.84 -11.64 -8.13
N TRP A 31 31.19 -12.23 -9.14
CA TRP A 31 31.70 -12.30 -10.51
C TRP A 31 31.72 -10.94 -11.23
N LYS A 32 30.83 -9.99 -10.90
CA LYS A 32 30.78 -8.66 -11.53
C LYS A 32 32.04 -7.86 -11.15
N LYS A 33 32.41 -7.89 -9.86
CA LYS A 33 33.65 -7.28 -9.35
C LYS A 33 34.89 -7.85 -10.02
N LEU A 34 34.91 -9.17 -10.25
CA LEU A 34 35.99 -9.85 -10.97
C LEU A 34 36.08 -9.40 -12.44
N VAL A 35 34.94 -9.25 -13.12
CA VAL A 35 34.90 -8.77 -14.51
C VAL A 35 35.41 -7.32 -14.61
N ASP A 36 35.03 -6.46 -13.68
CA ASP A 36 35.50 -5.06 -13.62
C ASP A 36 36.99 -4.96 -13.28
N GLN A 37 37.49 -5.83 -12.39
CA GLN A 37 38.92 -5.92 -12.08
C GLN A 37 39.75 -6.34 -13.32
N LEU A 38 39.37 -7.42 -14.00
CA LEU A 38 40.08 -7.93 -15.18
C LEU A 38 40.08 -6.92 -16.33
N LYS A 39 39.06 -6.06 -16.41
CA LYS A 39 39.02 -4.94 -17.35
C LYS A 39 40.09 -3.89 -17.04
N ASN A 40 40.25 -3.52 -15.77
CA ASN A 40 41.25 -2.54 -15.34
C ASN A 40 42.67 -3.05 -15.58
N GLU A 41 42.86 -4.36 -15.53
CA GLU A 41 44.11 -5.06 -15.85
C GLU A 41 44.31 -5.25 -17.37
N GLY A 42 43.36 -4.83 -18.20
CA GLY A 42 43.47 -4.86 -19.67
C GLY A 42 43.33 -6.25 -20.29
N HIS A 43 42.82 -7.24 -19.56
CA HIS A 43 42.66 -8.59 -20.06
C HIS A 43 41.64 -8.68 -21.19
N ARG A 44 42.05 -9.27 -22.32
CA ARG A 44 41.17 -9.57 -23.47
C ARG A 44 40.86 -11.05 -23.51
N SER A 45 39.59 -11.40 -23.43
CA SER A 45 39.12 -12.79 -23.51
C SER A 45 37.71 -12.84 -24.10
N PRO A 46 37.42 -13.75 -25.04
CA PRO A 46 36.09 -13.89 -25.62
C PRO A 46 35.03 -14.27 -24.58
N TYR A 47 35.41 -14.85 -23.44
CA TYR A 47 34.50 -15.17 -22.34
C TYR A 47 34.11 -13.92 -21.53
N LEU A 48 35.02 -12.96 -21.39
CA LEU A 48 34.77 -11.68 -20.73
C LEU A 48 33.77 -10.84 -21.56
N ASP A 49 33.90 -10.88 -22.89
CA ASP A 49 32.95 -10.22 -23.79
C ASP A 49 31.54 -10.82 -23.72
N ARG A 50 31.42 -12.15 -23.57
CA ARG A 50 30.13 -12.82 -23.36
C ARG A 50 29.46 -12.43 -22.03
N LEU A 51 30.23 -12.34 -20.94
CA LEU A 51 29.72 -11.88 -19.65
C LEU A 51 29.24 -10.43 -19.71
N ARG A 52 29.93 -9.59 -20.49
CA ARG A 52 29.53 -8.20 -20.76
C ARG A 52 28.24 -8.11 -21.55
N GLN A 53 28.06 -8.93 -22.59
CA GLN A 53 26.83 -8.96 -23.38
C GLN A 53 25.60 -9.42 -22.57
N ARG A 54 25.81 -10.20 -21.49
CA ARG A 54 24.73 -10.61 -20.57
C ARG A 54 24.34 -9.52 -19.56
N LEU A 55 25.16 -8.48 -19.40
CA LEU A 55 24.81 -7.32 -18.59
C LEU A 55 23.97 -6.38 -19.47
N PRO A 56 22.70 -6.10 -19.12
CA PRO A 56 21.89 -5.18 -19.90
C PRO A 56 22.52 -3.78 -19.89
N ALA A 57 22.69 -3.19 -21.09
CA ALA A 57 23.33 -1.89 -21.30
C ALA A 57 22.52 -0.69 -20.75
N SER A 58 21.21 -0.87 -20.56
CA SER A 58 20.36 -0.01 -19.76
C SER A 58 20.05 -0.74 -18.46
N GLY A 59 20.44 -0.18 -17.32
CA GLY A 59 20.28 -0.84 -16.03
C GLY A 59 18.80 -1.15 -15.74
N PRO A 60 18.48 -2.28 -15.10
CA PRO A 60 17.12 -2.62 -14.66
C PRO A 60 16.48 -1.58 -13.72
N SER A 61 17.22 -0.56 -13.27
CA SER A 61 16.72 0.54 -12.46
C SER A 61 15.77 1.48 -13.21
N ASP A 62 15.92 1.66 -14.53
CA ASP A 62 15.09 2.61 -15.27
C ASP A 62 13.67 2.08 -15.47
N ILE A 63 13.55 0.83 -15.95
CA ILE A 63 12.27 0.14 -16.10
C ILE A 63 11.57 -0.10 -14.76
N ALA A 64 12.31 -0.45 -13.70
CA ALA A 64 11.75 -0.60 -12.37
C ALA A 64 11.20 0.75 -11.85
N GLY A 65 11.91 1.84 -12.14
CA GLY A 65 11.46 3.19 -11.84
C GLY A 65 10.18 3.58 -12.59
N GLU A 66 10.07 3.25 -13.87
CA GLU A 66 8.85 3.44 -14.67
C GLU A 66 7.67 2.66 -14.11
N ILE A 67 7.86 1.37 -13.82
CA ILE A 67 6.81 0.51 -13.25
C ILE A 67 6.33 1.07 -11.91
N LEU A 68 7.24 1.50 -11.03
CA LEU A 68 6.87 2.10 -9.75
C LEU A 68 6.08 3.40 -9.91
N ARG A 69 6.45 4.26 -10.87
CA ARG A 69 5.71 5.50 -11.17
C ARG A 69 4.30 5.20 -11.66
N GLU A 70 4.13 4.23 -12.56
CA GLU A 70 2.82 3.84 -13.07
C GLU A 70 1.94 3.22 -11.98
N MET A 71 2.50 2.38 -11.12
CA MET A 71 1.78 1.82 -9.96
C MET A 71 1.32 2.93 -9.00
N ALA A 72 2.20 3.90 -8.71
CA ALA A 72 1.85 5.05 -7.86
C ALA A 72 0.75 5.91 -8.49
N SER A 73 0.83 6.18 -9.80
CA SER A 73 -0.17 6.93 -10.56
C SER A 73 -1.53 6.21 -10.59
N ALA A 74 -1.54 4.89 -10.81
CA ALA A 74 -2.76 4.08 -10.75
C ALA A 74 -3.40 4.12 -9.36
N LEU A 75 -2.60 4.04 -8.30
CA LEU A 75 -3.08 4.15 -6.93
C LEU A 75 -3.66 5.53 -6.62
N GLY A 76 -2.99 6.60 -7.04
CA GLY A 76 -3.49 7.97 -6.90
C GLY A 76 -4.84 8.18 -7.59
N ARG A 77 -5.00 7.69 -8.84
CA ARG A 77 -6.30 7.75 -9.54
C ARG A 77 -7.41 6.98 -8.82
N SER A 78 -7.08 5.86 -8.17
CA SER A 78 -8.05 5.11 -7.38
C SER A 78 -8.47 5.87 -6.12
N GLU A 79 -7.55 6.61 -5.50
CA GLU A 79 -7.83 7.49 -4.37
C GLU A 79 -8.70 8.69 -4.79
N ASP A 80 -8.37 9.33 -5.91
CA ASP A 80 -9.16 10.42 -6.48
C ASP A 80 -10.61 10.02 -6.73
N LYS A 81 -10.84 8.77 -7.17
CA LYS A 81 -12.19 8.22 -7.37
C LYS A 81 -12.97 8.17 -6.05
N VAL A 82 -12.34 7.82 -4.93
CA VAL A 82 -12.96 7.84 -3.60
C VAL A 82 -13.30 9.28 -3.22
N ASN A 83 -12.35 10.20 -3.38
CA ASN A 83 -12.53 11.61 -3.04
C ASN A 83 -13.69 12.26 -3.81
N VAL A 84 -13.78 12.01 -5.12
CA VAL A 84 -14.89 12.50 -5.96
C VAL A 84 -16.22 11.90 -5.49
N ALA A 85 -16.27 10.59 -5.25
CA ALA A 85 -17.52 9.94 -4.83
C ALA A 85 -18.02 10.45 -3.47
N LEU A 86 -17.10 10.74 -2.53
CA LEU A 86 -17.39 11.33 -1.23
C LEU A 86 -17.85 12.80 -1.35
N LEU A 87 -17.20 13.59 -2.21
CA LEU A 87 -17.62 14.96 -2.48
C LEU A 87 -19.04 15.01 -3.03
N GLU A 88 -19.34 14.19 -4.03
CA GLU A 88 -20.68 14.08 -4.59
C GLU A 88 -21.70 13.63 -3.53
N LEU A 89 -21.33 12.71 -2.64
CA LEU A 89 -22.18 12.27 -1.53
C LEU A 89 -22.48 13.42 -0.56
N GLU A 90 -21.46 14.21 -0.22
CA GLU A 90 -21.60 15.40 0.62
C GLU A 90 -22.55 16.42 0.00
N LEU A 91 -22.42 16.67 -1.31
CA LEU A 91 -23.32 17.57 -2.04
C LEU A 91 -24.77 17.07 -2.03
N GLN A 92 -25.00 15.77 -2.23
CA GLN A 92 -26.34 15.18 -2.11
C GLN A 92 -26.89 15.31 -0.68
N GLY A 93 -26.04 15.12 0.33
CA GLY A 93 -26.40 15.30 1.75
C GLY A 93 -26.85 16.73 2.03
N LYS A 94 -26.06 17.72 1.62
CA LYS A 94 -26.38 19.15 1.76
C LYS A 94 -27.68 19.53 1.05
N ALA A 95 -27.90 19.01 -0.16
CA ALA A 95 -29.13 19.25 -0.90
C ALA A 95 -30.36 18.68 -0.20
N LEU A 96 -30.26 17.47 0.35
CA LEU A 96 -31.33 16.86 1.14
C LEU A 96 -31.59 17.61 2.45
N ASP A 97 -30.53 18.05 3.14
CA ASP A 97 -30.64 18.83 4.39
C ASP A 97 -31.20 20.25 4.14
N ALA A 98 -30.94 20.84 2.99
CA ALA A 98 -31.58 22.08 2.55
C ALA A 98 -33.07 21.87 2.26
N LEU A 99 -33.43 20.79 1.55
CA LEU A 99 -34.82 20.45 1.27
C LEU A 99 -35.62 20.20 2.55
N ALA A 100 -35.04 19.50 3.52
CA ALA A 100 -35.67 19.23 4.81
C ALA A 100 -35.97 20.50 5.63
N ARG A 101 -35.19 21.57 5.42
CA ARG A 101 -35.41 22.88 6.06
C ARG A 101 -36.38 23.78 5.30
N SER A 102 -36.61 23.51 4.01
CA SER A 102 -37.56 24.28 3.21
C SER A 102 -39.01 23.91 3.56
N GLN A 103 -39.85 24.92 3.75
CA GLN A 103 -41.29 24.72 3.91
C GLN A 103 -41.91 24.58 2.52
N GLY A 104 -42.61 23.46 2.24
CA GLY A 104 -43.32 23.24 0.98
C GLY A 104 -42.70 22.22 0.01
N ALA A 105 -41.63 21.52 0.39
CA ALA A 105 -41.08 20.43 -0.41
C ALA A 105 -42.12 19.31 -0.63
N ALA A 106 -42.33 18.92 -1.88
CA ALA A 106 -43.23 17.81 -2.19
C ALA A 106 -42.67 16.49 -1.62
N PRO A 107 -43.50 15.60 -1.03
CA PRO A 107 -43.03 14.32 -0.49
C PRO A 107 -42.23 13.48 -1.50
N GLY A 108 -42.63 13.51 -2.78
CA GLY A 108 -41.92 12.81 -3.86
C GLY A 108 -40.51 13.34 -4.13
N GLU A 109 -40.29 14.64 -3.96
CA GLU A 109 -38.96 15.25 -4.12
C GLU A 109 -38.00 14.77 -3.03
N ARG A 110 -38.48 14.69 -1.78
CA ARG A 110 -37.69 14.15 -0.67
C ARG A 110 -37.30 12.70 -0.92
N VAL A 111 -38.23 11.86 -1.35
CA VAL A 111 -37.94 10.45 -1.67
C VAL A 111 -36.90 10.34 -2.78
N ALA A 112 -37.02 11.14 -3.84
CA ALA A 112 -36.05 11.16 -4.93
C ALA A 112 -34.64 11.57 -4.46
N ARG A 113 -34.53 12.55 -3.57
CA ARG A 113 -33.26 13.01 -2.99
C ARG A 113 -32.64 11.98 -2.05
N VAL A 114 -33.45 11.31 -1.22
CA VAL A 114 -32.98 10.19 -0.39
C VAL A 114 -32.44 9.06 -1.27
N ALA A 115 -33.14 8.72 -2.35
CA ALA A 115 -32.67 7.71 -3.30
C ALA A 115 -31.35 8.13 -3.97
N ALA A 116 -31.21 9.40 -4.38
CA ALA A 116 -29.97 9.93 -4.94
C ALA A 116 -28.80 9.86 -3.95
N PHE A 117 -29.02 10.28 -2.70
CA PHE A 117 -28.02 10.17 -1.63
C PHE A 117 -27.57 8.72 -1.41
N ASN A 118 -28.52 7.79 -1.31
CA ASN A 118 -28.22 6.38 -1.05
C ASN A 118 -27.49 5.71 -2.23
N ARG A 119 -27.83 6.06 -3.48
CA ARG A 119 -27.06 5.62 -4.67
C ARG A 119 -25.62 6.13 -4.62
N GLN A 120 -25.43 7.40 -4.29
CA GLN A 120 -24.09 7.98 -4.21
C GLN A 120 -23.27 7.36 -3.06
N ARG A 121 -23.91 7.01 -1.96
CA ARG A 121 -23.28 6.27 -0.86
C ARG A 121 -22.79 4.90 -1.31
N GLU A 122 -23.56 4.20 -2.14
CA GLU A 122 -23.16 2.92 -2.72
C GLU A 122 -21.98 3.08 -3.69
N ALA A 123 -21.96 4.16 -4.49
CA ALA A 123 -20.82 4.50 -5.34
C ALA A 123 -19.54 4.77 -4.51
N ALA A 124 -19.63 5.55 -3.44
CA ALA A 124 -18.50 5.80 -2.53
C ALA A 124 -18.01 4.52 -1.85
N THR A 125 -18.93 3.65 -1.42
CA THR A 125 -18.59 2.34 -0.83
C THR A 125 -17.83 1.45 -1.83
N LYS A 126 -18.30 1.44 -3.09
CA LYS A 126 -17.63 0.70 -4.17
C LYS A 126 -16.23 1.26 -4.47
N ALA A 127 -16.09 2.58 -4.58
CA ALA A 127 -14.79 3.21 -4.83
C ALA A 127 -13.79 2.89 -3.71
N LEU A 128 -14.23 2.92 -2.44
CA LEU A 128 -13.38 2.58 -1.29
C LEU A 128 -12.96 1.11 -1.31
N TRP A 129 -13.86 0.21 -1.71
CA TRP A 129 -13.53 -1.20 -1.89
C TRP A 129 -12.50 -1.41 -3.01
N GLU A 130 -12.65 -0.72 -4.15
CA GLU A 130 -11.69 -0.77 -5.26
C GLU A 130 -10.29 -0.28 -4.82
N LEU A 131 -10.21 0.82 -4.07
CA LEU A 131 -8.95 1.32 -3.50
C LEU A 131 -8.30 0.27 -2.58
N ARG A 132 -9.10 -0.37 -1.71
CA ARG A 132 -8.61 -1.44 -0.84
C ARG A 132 -8.05 -2.62 -1.66
N VAL A 133 -8.78 -3.10 -2.67
CA VAL A 133 -8.31 -4.19 -3.52
C VAL A 133 -7.03 -3.82 -4.24
N HIS A 134 -6.91 -2.59 -4.73
CA HIS A 134 -5.71 -2.14 -5.40
C HIS A 134 -4.50 -2.07 -4.44
N ARG A 135 -4.70 -1.58 -3.21
CA ARG A 135 -3.68 -1.65 -2.15
C ARG A 135 -3.26 -3.09 -1.84
N GLU A 136 -4.22 -4.00 -1.70
CA GLU A 136 -3.92 -5.42 -1.45
C GLU A 136 -3.13 -6.07 -2.60
N ALA A 137 -3.45 -5.73 -3.85
CA ALA A 137 -2.72 -6.18 -5.03
C ALA A 137 -1.26 -5.67 -5.07
N LEU A 138 -1.01 -4.49 -4.51
CA LEU A 138 0.33 -3.92 -4.34
C LEU A 138 1.06 -4.46 -3.09
N GLY A 139 0.43 -5.34 -2.30
CA GLY A 139 1.02 -5.98 -1.14
C GLY A 139 0.78 -5.27 0.20
N PHE A 140 -0.03 -4.21 0.25
CA PHE A 140 -0.43 -3.58 1.50
C PHE A 140 -1.37 -4.50 2.29
N ARG A 141 -0.97 -4.89 3.52
CA ARG A 141 -1.70 -5.85 4.36
C ARG A 141 -2.61 -5.22 5.41
N ARG A 142 -2.37 -3.95 5.76
CA ARG A 142 -3.15 -3.20 6.75
C ARG A 142 -3.92 -2.11 6.03
N ASN A 143 -5.24 -2.26 6.03
CA ASN A 143 -6.18 -1.34 5.36
C ASN A 143 -7.28 -0.86 6.34
N GLU A 144 -7.05 -1.02 7.64
CA GLU A 144 -7.99 -0.63 8.71
C GLU A 144 -8.13 0.89 8.81
N ASP A 145 -7.07 1.61 8.42
CA ASP A 145 -6.99 3.07 8.32
C ASP A 145 -7.96 3.67 7.29
N LEU A 146 -8.35 2.91 6.26
CA LEU A 146 -9.23 3.41 5.21
C LEU A 146 -10.59 3.88 5.73
N ALA A 147 -11.14 3.25 6.76
CA ALA A 147 -12.42 3.64 7.35
C ALA A 147 -12.33 4.97 8.12
N GLU A 148 -11.15 5.27 8.68
CA GLU A 148 -10.88 6.53 9.37
C GLU A 148 -10.60 7.67 8.38
N LEU A 149 -9.81 7.39 7.33
CA LEU A 149 -9.46 8.36 6.29
C LEU A 149 -10.65 8.73 5.39
N TYR A 150 -11.53 7.78 5.10
CA TYR A 150 -12.64 7.92 4.15
C TYR A 150 -13.98 7.58 4.80
N PRO A 151 -14.47 8.38 5.76
CA PRO A 151 -15.71 8.09 6.47
C PRO A 151 -16.93 8.20 5.54
N ILE A 152 -17.66 7.10 5.36
CA ILE A 152 -18.91 7.08 4.59
C ILE A 152 -20.10 7.20 5.55
N PRO A 153 -20.95 8.25 5.44
CA PRO A 153 -22.10 8.43 6.32
C PRO A 153 -23.14 7.30 6.18
N PRO A 154 -24.00 7.08 7.19
CA PRO A 154 -25.03 6.04 7.15
C PRO A 154 -26.08 6.31 6.05
N LYS A 155 -26.84 5.27 5.67
CA LYS A 155 -27.98 5.42 4.76
C LYS A 155 -29.03 6.35 5.37
N ARG A 156 -29.69 7.14 4.52
CA ARG A 156 -30.77 8.05 4.94
C ARG A 156 -32.14 7.46 4.56
N ALA A 157 -33.16 7.78 5.35
CA ALA A 157 -34.56 7.37 5.18
C ALA A 157 -35.46 8.60 4.92
#